data_AF-A0A838L8R0-F1
#
_entry.id   AF-A0A838L8R0-F1
#
_cell.length_a   1.000
_cell.length_b   1.000
_cell.length_c   1.000
_cell.angle_alpha   90.00
_cell.angle_beta   90.00
_cell.angle_gamma   90.00
#
_symmetry.space_group_name_H-M   'P 1'
#
loop_
_entity.id
_entity.type
_entity.pdbx_description
1 polymer ?
#
loop_
_entity_poly.entity_id
_entity_poly.type
_entity_poly.pdbx_seq_one_letter_code
_entity_poly.pdbx_strand_id
1 'polypeptide(L)'
;MPSSPILPTDPFRRRFEQLRTSIDAVEIEITPRIASLDAMIREGETWIHRRAAYNERDKCCYRTGGALEPYGGHRLNDIQLSGFDALGAVGVLLLAEVAIGHPGLAVSELLGELFESAHGPTLHAWGVWSRWHWCQTLYVEETETFLASPAASDPSWRPKTVTPRQVYLIDEIARMLGEPVPTFTTRGEAFDHILAAGGNPRFTEKPPRPSLPGAF
;
A
#
# COMPACT_ATOMS: atom_id res chain seq x y z
N MET A 1 -57.86 -9.08 18.04
CA MET A 1 -57.07 -9.16 16.80
C MET A 1 -55.63 -8.82 17.17
N PRO A 2 -54.69 -9.77 17.22
CA PRO A 2 -53.29 -9.41 17.37
C PRO A 2 -52.76 -8.97 16.00
N SER A 3 -52.31 -7.73 15.93
CA SER A 3 -51.61 -7.13 14.80
C SER A 3 -50.31 -7.89 14.54
N SER A 4 -50.18 -8.48 13.34
CA SER A 4 -48.90 -9.01 12.86
C SER A 4 -47.86 -7.89 12.81
N PRO A 5 -46.63 -8.09 13.30
CA PRO A 5 -45.56 -7.12 13.09
C PRO A 5 -45.16 -7.17 11.62
N ILE A 6 -45.32 -6.05 10.92
CA ILE A 6 -44.66 -5.81 9.63
C ILE A 6 -43.18 -5.74 9.95
N LEU A 7 -42.44 -6.83 9.69
CA LEU A 7 -40.99 -6.78 9.70
C LEU A 7 -40.57 -5.76 8.62
N PRO A 8 -39.80 -4.72 8.96
CA PRO A 8 -39.23 -3.85 7.93
C PRO A 8 -38.37 -4.75 7.04
N THR A 9 -38.67 -4.79 5.74
CA THR A 9 -37.82 -5.42 4.74
C THR A 9 -36.52 -4.64 4.68
N ASP A 10 -35.57 -5.04 5.54
CA ASP A 10 -34.26 -4.43 5.65
C ASP A 10 -33.53 -4.57 4.31
N PRO A 11 -33.31 -3.46 3.57
CA PRO A 11 -32.60 -3.48 2.28
C PRO A 11 -31.21 -4.10 2.41
N PHE A 12 -30.63 -4.02 3.61
CA PHE A 12 -29.35 -4.60 3.96
C PHE A 12 -29.40 -6.13 3.96
N ARG A 13 -30.47 -6.72 4.53
CA ARG A 13 -30.65 -8.18 4.58
C ARG A 13 -30.82 -8.78 3.19
N ARG A 14 -31.55 -8.09 2.30
CA ARG A 14 -31.76 -8.53 0.91
C ARG A 14 -30.47 -8.46 0.08
N ARG A 15 -29.67 -7.40 0.28
CA ARG A 15 -28.34 -7.27 -0.34
C ARG A 15 -27.33 -8.28 0.21
N PHE A 16 -27.39 -8.59 1.50
CA PHE A 16 -26.53 -9.59 2.14
C PHE A 16 -26.81 -11.01 1.62
N GLU A 17 -28.08 -11.36 1.40
CA GLU A 17 -28.43 -12.65 0.78
C GLU A 17 -28.00 -12.73 -0.69
N GLN A 18 -28.08 -11.63 -1.45
CA GLN A 18 -27.54 -11.56 -2.80
C GLN A 18 -26.02 -11.76 -2.81
N LEU A 19 -25.29 -11.12 -1.88
CA LEU A 19 -23.85 -11.31 -1.70
C LEU A 19 -23.49 -12.77 -1.39
N ARG A 20 -24.29 -13.43 -0.53
CA ARG A 20 -24.11 -14.84 -0.17
C ARG A 20 -24.25 -15.77 -1.38
N THR A 21 -25.24 -15.54 -2.24
CA THR A 21 -25.41 -16.33 -3.47
C THR A 21 -24.28 -16.10 -4.48
N SER A 22 -23.69 -14.90 -4.52
CA SER A 22 -22.49 -14.61 -5.32
C SER A 22 -21.23 -15.32 -4.78
N ILE A 23 -21.10 -15.48 -3.46
CA ILE A 23 -19.98 -16.21 -2.83
C ILE A 23 -20.00 -17.70 -3.21
N ASP A 24 -21.16 -18.35 -3.21
CA ASP A 24 -21.31 -19.76 -3.60
C ASP A 24 -20.94 -19.99 -5.08
N ALA A 25 -21.10 -18.97 -5.94
CA ALA A 25 -20.73 -19.03 -7.35
C ALA A 25 -19.21 -18.87 -7.57
N VAL A 26 -18.52 -18.08 -6.73
CA VAL A 26 -17.06 -17.91 -6.75
C VAL A 26 -16.34 -19.20 -6.31
N GLU A 27 -16.92 -19.96 -5.37
CA GLU A 27 -16.36 -21.23 -4.91
C GLU A 27 -16.27 -22.30 -6.04
N ILE A 28 -17.20 -22.25 -6.99
CA ILE A 28 -17.21 -23.13 -8.18
C ILE A 28 -16.10 -22.75 -9.18
N GLU A 29 -15.70 -21.48 -9.24
CA GLU A 29 -14.67 -20.96 -10.16
C GLU A 29 -13.23 -21.09 -9.62
N ILE A 30 -13.07 -21.27 -8.30
CA ILE A 30 -11.75 -21.43 -7.66
C ILE A 30 -11.17 -22.84 -7.90
N THR A 31 -12.04 -23.86 -8.04
CA THR A 31 -11.64 -25.27 -8.11
C THR A 31 -10.75 -25.64 -9.32
N PRO A 32 -10.91 -25.07 -10.53
CA PRO A 32 -10.02 -25.36 -11.66
C PRO A 32 -8.65 -24.64 -11.60
N ARG A 33 -8.49 -23.60 -10.77
CA ARG A 33 -7.23 -22.82 -10.66
C ARG A 33 -6.17 -23.45 -9.74
N ILE A 34 -6.53 -24.50 -9.00
CA ILE A 34 -5.63 -25.29 -8.13
C ILE A 34 -4.63 -26.14 -8.94
N ALA A 35 -4.74 -26.22 -10.27
CA ALA A 35 -3.72 -26.78 -11.15
C ALA A 35 -2.38 -25.99 -11.16
N SER A 36 -2.28 -24.90 -10.39
CA SER A 36 -1.08 -24.07 -10.17
C SER A 36 -0.15 -24.57 -9.03
N LEU A 37 -0.44 -25.72 -8.40
CA LEU A 37 0.36 -26.23 -7.27
C LEU A 37 1.83 -26.50 -7.64
N ASP A 38 2.12 -26.97 -8.86
CA ASP A 38 3.50 -27.21 -9.31
C ASP A 38 4.29 -25.91 -9.54
N ALA A 39 3.61 -24.81 -9.87
CA ALA A 39 4.23 -23.48 -9.94
C ALA A 39 4.51 -22.93 -8.53
N MET A 40 3.60 -23.16 -7.57
CA MET A 40 3.78 -22.77 -6.17
C MET A 40 4.86 -23.58 -5.45
N ILE A 41 5.01 -24.87 -5.78
CA ILE A 41 6.12 -25.70 -5.29
C ILE A 41 7.44 -25.19 -5.85
N ARG A 42 7.53 -24.92 -7.17
CA ARG A 42 8.71 -24.28 -7.76
C ARG A 42 9.02 -22.93 -7.12
N GLU A 43 8.01 -22.12 -6.85
CA GLU A 43 8.17 -20.81 -6.24
C GLU A 43 8.60 -20.90 -4.77
N GLY A 44 8.09 -21.89 -4.03
CA GLY A 44 8.54 -22.27 -2.69
C GLY A 44 9.99 -22.78 -2.65
N GLU A 45 10.40 -23.57 -3.63
CA GLU A 45 11.80 -24.01 -3.80
C GLU A 45 12.70 -22.82 -4.22
N THR A 46 12.19 -21.89 -5.04
CA THR A 46 12.90 -20.65 -5.40
C THR A 46 13.03 -19.70 -4.19
N TRP A 47 12.08 -19.75 -3.25
CA TRP A 47 12.05 -18.99 -1.99
C TRP A 47 13.25 -19.29 -1.09
N ILE A 48 13.75 -20.54 -1.09
CA ILE A 48 14.95 -20.97 -0.35
C ILE A 48 16.23 -20.36 -0.95
N HIS A 49 16.22 -20.02 -2.23
CA HIS A 49 17.39 -19.50 -2.96
C HIS A 49 17.41 -17.97 -3.12
N ARG A 50 16.30 -17.27 -2.83
CA ARG A 50 16.23 -15.79 -2.79
C ARG A 50 16.73 -15.27 -1.44
N ARG A 51 18.05 -15.06 -1.37
CA ARG A 51 18.91 -14.43 -0.35
C ARG A 51 18.43 -13.20 0.48
N ALA A 52 17.14 -12.90 0.67
CA ALA A 52 16.68 -11.63 1.27
C ALA A 52 15.48 -11.76 2.23
N ALA A 53 15.69 -12.37 3.40
CA ALA A 53 14.81 -12.15 4.54
C ALA A 53 15.67 -12.01 5.80
N TYR A 54 16.20 -10.80 6.03
CA TYR A 54 17.14 -10.51 7.11
C TYR A 54 16.48 -10.53 8.51
N ASN A 55 15.14 -10.54 8.60
CA ASN A 55 14.38 -10.66 9.85
C ASN A 55 12.94 -11.19 9.61
N GLU A 56 12.24 -11.59 10.69
CA GLU A 56 10.86 -12.11 10.64
C GLU A 56 9.83 -11.10 10.10
N ARG A 57 10.06 -9.80 10.29
CA ARG A 57 9.18 -8.75 9.79
C ARG A 57 9.14 -8.75 8.27
N ASP A 58 10.30 -8.85 7.61
CA ASP A 58 10.37 -8.88 6.15
C ASP A 58 9.64 -10.10 5.59
N LYS A 59 9.79 -11.27 6.23
CA LYS A 59 9.04 -12.49 5.86
C LYS A 59 7.53 -12.28 5.99
N CYS A 60 7.07 -11.62 7.05
CA CYS A 60 5.65 -11.28 7.20
C CYS A 60 5.18 -10.37 6.07
N CYS A 61 5.90 -9.30 5.75
CA CYS A 61 5.55 -8.40 4.65
C CYS A 61 5.44 -9.14 3.31
N TYR A 62 6.40 -10.02 2.99
CA TYR A 62 6.34 -10.84 1.77
C TYR A 62 5.15 -11.79 1.73
N ARG A 63 4.85 -12.48 2.84
CA ARG A 63 3.70 -13.40 2.91
C ARG A 63 2.38 -12.64 2.74
N THR A 64 2.23 -11.51 3.42
CA THR A 64 1.01 -10.69 3.31
C THR A 64 0.86 -10.11 1.91
N GLY A 65 1.94 -9.61 1.30
CA GLY A 65 1.91 -9.11 -0.08
C GLY A 65 1.56 -10.21 -1.09
N GLY A 66 2.20 -11.39 -0.95
CA GLY A 66 1.93 -12.54 -1.82
C GLY A 66 0.50 -13.07 -1.72
N ALA A 67 -0.19 -12.88 -0.59
CA ALA A 67 -1.59 -13.29 -0.45
C ALA A 67 -2.55 -12.51 -1.38
N LEU A 68 -2.18 -11.31 -1.82
CA LEU A 68 -2.99 -10.50 -2.74
C LEU A 68 -2.75 -10.85 -4.22
N GLU A 69 -1.67 -11.57 -4.53
CA GLU A 69 -1.23 -11.86 -5.90
C GLU A 69 -2.23 -12.66 -6.75
N PRO A 70 -2.90 -13.71 -6.24
CA PRO A 70 -3.82 -14.55 -7.04
C PRO A 70 -4.96 -13.78 -7.72
N TYR A 71 -5.35 -12.64 -7.14
CA TYR A 71 -6.41 -11.77 -7.64
C TYR A 71 -5.87 -10.43 -8.16
N GLY A 72 -4.61 -10.41 -8.63
CA GLY A 72 -4.01 -9.23 -9.26
C GLY A 72 -3.60 -8.11 -8.30
N GLY A 73 -3.62 -8.36 -6.98
CA GLY A 73 -3.31 -7.32 -5.99
C GLY A 73 -1.87 -6.79 -6.05
N HIS A 74 -0.95 -7.54 -6.66
CA HIS A 74 0.41 -7.07 -6.98
C HIS A 74 0.43 -5.88 -7.97
N ARG A 75 -0.69 -5.58 -8.63
CA ARG A 75 -0.86 -4.45 -9.56
C ARG A 75 -1.49 -3.23 -8.89
N LEU A 76 -1.94 -3.35 -7.64
CA LEU A 76 -2.54 -2.24 -6.92
C LEU A 76 -1.52 -1.14 -6.66
N ASN A 77 -1.98 0.10 -6.73
CA ASN A 77 -1.18 1.24 -6.32
C ASN A 77 -0.97 1.17 -4.80
N ASP A 78 0.28 0.98 -4.39
CA ASP A 78 0.69 0.81 -3.00
C ASP A 78 0.45 2.07 -2.15
N ILE A 79 0.55 3.25 -2.75
CA ILE A 79 0.22 4.52 -2.10
C ILE A 79 -1.28 4.58 -1.79
N GLN A 80 -2.15 4.33 -2.77
CA GLN A 80 -3.60 4.31 -2.56
C GLN A 80 -4.02 3.21 -1.57
N LEU A 81 -3.36 2.05 -1.59
CA LEU A 81 -3.59 0.99 -0.60
C LEU A 81 -3.20 1.42 0.82
N SER A 82 -2.09 2.13 0.96
CA SER A 82 -1.68 2.74 2.25
C SER A 82 -2.71 3.79 2.72
N GLY A 83 -3.35 4.49 1.78
CA GLY A 83 -4.41 5.45 2.08
C GLY A 83 -5.74 4.80 2.47
N PHE A 84 -6.10 3.69 1.79
CA PHE A 84 -7.25 2.86 2.15
C PHE A 84 -7.12 2.34 3.59
N ASP A 85 -5.96 1.79 3.95
CA ASP A 85 -5.68 1.29 5.31
C ASP A 85 -5.76 2.42 6.34
N ALA A 86 -5.15 3.58 6.04
CA ALA A 86 -5.19 4.76 6.91
C ALA A 86 -6.60 5.33 7.13
N LEU A 87 -7.51 5.17 6.17
CA LEU A 87 -8.91 5.60 6.29
C LEU A 87 -9.77 4.65 7.15
N GLY A 88 -9.30 3.42 7.41
CA GLY A 88 -9.99 2.43 8.25
C GLY A 88 -11.44 2.22 7.83
N ALA A 89 -12.38 2.47 8.75
CA ALA A 89 -13.81 2.27 8.53
C ALA A 89 -14.36 3.06 7.32
N VAL A 90 -13.83 4.25 7.04
CA VAL A 90 -14.24 5.03 5.86
C VAL A 90 -13.81 4.33 4.57
N GLY A 91 -12.60 3.77 4.53
CA GLY A 91 -12.13 2.97 3.40
C GLY A 91 -13.04 1.77 3.14
N VAL A 92 -13.42 1.06 4.21
CA VAL A 92 -14.35 -0.09 4.12
C VAL A 92 -15.70 0.32 3.52
N LEU A 93 -16.26 1.47 3.92
CA LEU A 93 -17.52 1.97 3.36
C LEU A 93 -17.41 2.30 1.87
N LEU A 94 -16.31 2.91 1.44
CA LEU A 94 -16.07 3.21 0.02
C LEU A 94 -15.95 1.93 -0.80
N LEU A 95 -15.24 0.94 -0.27
CA LEU A 95 -15.12 -0.37 -0.92
C LEU A 95 -16.48 -1.08 -1.00
N ALA A 96 -17.32 -0.96 0.03
CA ALA A 96 -18.67 -1.52 0.02
C ALA A 96 -19.57 -0.87 -1.04
N GLU A 97 -19.43 0.44 -1.28
CA GLU A 97 -20.13 1.13 -2.36
C GLU A 97 -19.75 0.55 -3.73
N VAL A 98 -18.45 0.38 -3.99
CA VAL A 98 -17.95 -0.26 -5.22
C VAL A 98 -18.44 -1.70 -5.34
N ALA A 99 -18.40 -2.47 -4.25
CA ALA A 99 -18.83 -3.87 -4.22
C ALA A 99 -20.31 -4.06 -4.58
N ILE A 100 -21.17 -3.08 -4.27
CA ILE A 100 -22.59 -3.12 -4.67
C ILE A 100 -22.74 -3.13 -6.21
N GLY A 101 -21.87 -2.41 -6.92
CA GLY A 101 -21.83 -2.39 -8.39
C GLY A 101 -21.16 -3.62 -9.01
N HIS A 102 -20.30 -4.29 -8.24
CA HIS A 102 -19.41 -5.35 -8.74
C HIS A 102 -19.39 -6.61 -7.82
N PRO A 103 -20.53 -7.27 -7.56
CA PRO A 103 -20.63 -8.32 -6.53
C PRO A 103 -19.83 -9.60 -6.81
N GLY A 104 -19.31 -9.77 -8.04
CA GLY A 104 -18.53 -10.94 -8.44
C GLY A 104 -17.01 -10.75 -8.40
N LEU A 105 -16.52 -9.54 -8.13
CA LEU A 105 -15.08 -9.26 -8.09
C LEU A 105 -14.46 -9.66 -6.76
N ALA A 106 -13.21 -10.15 -6.80
CA ALA A 106 -12.43 -10.38 -5.59
C ALA A 106 -12.05 -9.05 -4.93
N VAL A 107 -11.66 -9.07 -3.65
CA VAL A 107 -11.31 -7.86 -2.89
C VAL A 107 -10.19 -7.05 -3.56
N SER A 108 -9.16 -7.70 -4.10
CA SER A 108 -8.08 -7.02 -4.82
C SER A 108 -8.57 -6.32 -6.09
N GLU A 109 -9.54 -6.90 -6.79
CA GLU A 109 -10.14 -6.30 -7.99
C GLU A 109 -11.06 -5.14 -7.62
N LEU A 110 -11.86 -5.28 -6.55
CA LEU A 110 -12.69 -4.21 -5.98
C LEU A 110 -11.85 -3.02 -5.51
N LEU A 111 -10.66 -3.27 -4.93
CA LEU A 111 -9.70 -2.22 -4.59
C LEU A 111 -9.18 -1.52 -5.86
N GLY A 112 -8.95 -2.26 -6.94
CA GLY A 112 -8.59 -1.70 -8.24
C GLY A 112 -9.64 -0.72 -8.75
N GLU A 113 -10.90 -1.17 -8.80
CA GLU A 113 -12.06 -0.33 -9.20
C GLU A 113 -12.20 0.90 -8.29
N LEU A 114 -12.03 0.73 -6.98
CA LEU A 114 -12.05 1.85 -6.03
C LEU A 114 -10.94 2.86 -6.29
N PHE A 115 -9.73 2.40 -6.66
CA PHE A 115 -8.58 3.27 -6.90
C PHE A 115 -8.71 4.05 -8.21
N GLU A 116 -9.45 3.51 -9.19
CA GLU A 116 -9.76 4.17 -10.46
C GLU A 116 -11.02 5.07 -10.37
N SER A 117 -11.80 4.95 -9.30
CA SER A 117 -12.99 5.77 -9.05
C SER A 117 -12.67 7.24 -8.71
N ALA A 118 -13.73 8.05 -8.57
CA ALA A 118 -13.63 9.43 -8.09
C ALA A 118 -12.98 9.55 -6.69
N HIS A 119 -12.94 8.48 -5.89
CA HIS A 119 -12.29 8.46 -4.58
C HIS A 119 -10.79 8.17 -4.65
N GLY A 120 -10.28 7.71 -5.80
CA GLY A 120 -8.88 7.38 -6.04
C GLY A 120 -7.90 8.50 -5.63
N PRO A 121 -8.12 9.76 -6.03
CA PRO A 121 -7.27 10.88 -5.61
C PRO A 121 -7.26 11.12 -4.10
N THR A 122 -8.40 10.95 -3.42
CA THR A 122 -8.48 11.07 -1.95
C THR A 122 -7.70 9.96 -1.26
N LEU A 123 -7.83 8.72 -1.73
CA LEU A 123 -7.05 7.58 -1.24
C LEU A 123 -5.56 7.81 -1.44
N HIS A 124 -5.16 8.31 -2.60
CA HIS A 124 -3.77 8.67 -2.87
C HIS A 124 -3.26 9.73 -1.88
N ALA A 125 -4.01 10.81 -1.65
CA ALA A 125 -3.63 11.85 -0.70
C ALA A 125 -3.49 11.34 0.74
N TRP A 126 -4.39 10.45 1.18
CA TRP A 126 -4.29 9.78 2.48
C TRP A 126 -3.07 8.85 2.56
N GLY A 127 -2.74 8.16 1.47
CA GLY A 127 -1.54 7.35 1.36
C GLY A 127 -0.25 8.14 1.47
N VAL A 128 -0.16 9.27 0.75
CA VAL A 128 0.98 10.19 0.86
C VAL A 128 1.10 10.71 2.30
N TRP A 129 0.00 11.12 2.92
CA TRP A 129 0.01 11.62 4.29
C TRP A 129 0.43 10.57 5.31
N SER A 130 -0.06 9.33 5.23
CA SER A 130 0.27 8.27 6.18
C SER A 130 1.72 7.81 6.04
N ARG A 131 2.19 7.61 4.79
CA ARG A 131 3.57 7.23 4.50
C ARG A 131 4.56 8.32 4.87
N TRP A 132 4.18 9.58 4.73
CA TRP A 132 4.98 10.70 5.20
C TRP A 132 5.32 10.57 6.69
N HIS A 133 4.31 10.34 7.55
CA HIS A 133 4.54 10.16 9.00
C HIS A 133 5.43 8.96 9.29
N TRP A 134 5.26 7.88 8.54
CA TRP A 134 6.07 6.68 8.68
C TRP A 134 7.55 6.93 8.30
N CYS A 135 7.79 7.62 7.20
CA CYS A 135 9.13 7.86 6.66
C CYS A 135 9.85 9.04 7.31
N GLN A 136 9.14 9.96 7.99
CA GLN A 136 9.72 11.16 8.59
C GLN A 136 10.86 10.83 9.56
N THR A 137 10.67 9.84 10.44
CA THR A 137 11.71 9.44 11.41
C THR A 137 12.98 8.96 10.71
N LEU A 138 12.83 8.14 9.66
CA LEU A 138 13.97 7.66 8.87
C LEU A 138 14.67 8.81 8.13
N TYR A 139 13.90 9.77 7.61
CA TYR A 139 14.45 10.98 7.00
C TYR A 139 15.29 11.80 7.99
N VAL A 140 14.78 12.05 9.20
CA VAL A 140 15.48 12.82 10.25
C VAL A 140 16.78 12.13 10.68
N GLU A 141 16.77 10.79 10.79
CA GLU A 141 17.99 10.03 11.07
C GLU A 141 19.02 10.17 9.94
N GLU A 142 18.60 9.97 8.69
CA GLU A 142 19.49 9.98 7.52
C GLU A 142 19.97 11.38 7.13
N THR A 143 19.33 12.45 7.60
CA THR A 143 19.69 13.84 7.25
C THR A 143 20.16 14.63 8.47
N GLU A 144 19.24 15.14 9.28
CA GLU A 144 19.51 16.06 10.39
C GLU A 144 20.46 15.44 11.44
N THR A 145 20.17 14.20 11.86
CA THR A 145 20.98 13.49 12.85
C THR A 145 22.37 13.17 12.29
N PHE A 146 22.44 12.77 11.01
CA PHE A 146 23.72 12.54 10.34
C PHE A 146 24.55 13.82 10.25
N LEU A 147 23.96 14.94 9.82
CA LEU A 147 24.64 16.24 9.71
C LEU A 147 25.16 16.76 11.05
N ALA A 148 24.47 16.45 12.14
CA ALA A 148 24.92 16.77 13.49
C ALA A 148 26.04 15.85 14.01
N SER A 149 26.36 14.76 13.32
CA SER A 149 27.35 13.77 13.76
C SER A 149 28.78 14.13 13.32
N PRO A 150 29.82 13.67 14.06
CA PRO A 150 31.21 13.83 13.62
C PRO A 150 31.49 13.18 12.25
N ALA A 151 30.74 12.14 11.89
CA ALA A 151 30.90 11.44 10.62
C ALA A 151 30.58 12.33 9.41
N ALA A 152 29.67 13.30 9.54
CA ALA A 152 29.36 14.22 8.45
C ALA A 152 30.52 15.16 8.11
N SER A 153 31.38 15.48 9.10
CA SER A 153 32.54 16.35 8.93
C SER A 153 33.69 15.71 8.14
N ASP A 154 33.73 14.37 8.05
CA ASP A 154 34.74 13.65 7.28
C ASP A 154 34.31 13.50 5.81
N PRO A 155 34.92 14.19 4.84
CA PRO A 155 34.50 14.12 3.44
C PRO A 155 34.63 12.71 2.83
N SER A 156 35.34 11.77 3.46
CA SER A 156 35.50 10.39 2.99
C SER A 156 34.19 9.63 2.85
N TRP A 157 33.11 10.05 3.52
CA TRP A 157 31.82 9.36 3.44
C TRP A 157 31.12 9.54 2.09
N ARG A 158 31.32 10.68 1.43
CA ARG A 158 30.61 11.05 0.20
C ARG A 158 30.84 10.06 -0.95
N PRO A 159 32.09 9.67 -1.30
CA PRO A 159 32.34 8.74 -2.40
C PRO A 159 31.98 7.28 -2.09
N LYS A 160 31.57 6.95 -0.86
CA LYS A 160 31.19 5.57 -0.50
C LYS A 160 29.92 5.16 -1.25
N THR A 161 29.68 3.85 -1.34
CA THR A 161 28.45 3.31 -1.93
C THR A 161 27.21 3.75 -1.15
N VAL A 162 26.12 3.96 -1.89
CA VAL A 162 24.78 4.27 -1.38
C VAL A 162 24.33 3.23 -0.36
N THR A 163 23.71 3.66 0.73
CA THR A 163 23.23 2.76 1.78
C THR A 163 21.83 2.20 1.44
N PRO A 164 21.43 1.04 1.99
CA PRO A 164 20.07 0.53 1.82
C PRO A 164 18.99 1.51 2.31
N ARG A 165 19.26 2.27 3.38
CA ARG A 165 18.34 3.28 3.91
C ARG A 165 18.14 4.44 2.93
N GLN A 166 19.21 4.90 2.29
CA GLN A 166 19.14 5.91 1.24
C GLN A 166 18.39 5.41 0.01
N VAL A 167 18.68 4.19 -0.45
CA VAL A 167 17.93 3.56 -1.56
C VAL A 167 16.44 3.52 -1.24
N TYR A 168 16.08 3.09 -0.04
CA TYR A 168 14.69 3.05 0.40
C TYR A 168 14.06 4.46 0.43
N LEU A 169 14.72 5.46 1.02
CA LEU A 169 14.20 6.83 1.04
C LEU A 169 14.03 7.42 -0.37
N ILE A 170 14.96 7.16 -1.28
CA ILE A 170 14.87 7.62 -2.68
C ILE A 170 13.67 6.98 -3.39
N ASP A 171 13.48 5.67 -3.21
CA ASP A 171 12.34 4.95 -3.77
C ASP A 171 11.01 5.49 -3.21
N GLU A 172 10.92 5.70 -1.90
CA GLU A 172 9.75 6.32 -1.27
C GLU A 172 9.48 7.73 -1.79
N ILE A 173 10.52 8.56 -1.93
CA ILE A 173 10.41 9.93 -2.47
C ILE A 173 9.85 9.88 -3.89
N ALA A 174 10.44 9.07 -4.77
CA ALA A 174 10.03 8.94 -6.16
C ALA A 174 8.59 8.42 -6.28
N ARG A 175 8.23 7.37 -5.54
CA ARG A 175 6.86 6.81 -5.52
C ARG A 175 5.82 7.83 -5.10
N MET A 176 6.08 8.55 -4.00
CA MET A 176 5.16 9.59 -3.57
C MET A 176 5.09 10.71 -4.63
N LEU A 177 6.17 11.00 -5.36
CA LEU A 177 6.24 12.10 -6.36
C LEU A 177 5.55 11.70 -7.67
N GLY A 178 5.28 10.40 -7.86
CA GLY A 178 4.92 9.89 -9.17
C GLY A 178 6.05 10.04 -10.18
N GLU A 179 7.29 10.11 -9.70
CA GLU A 179 8.49 10.31 -10.52
C GLU A 179 9.25 8.98 -10.70
N PRO A 180 10.02 8.83 -11.79
CA PRO A 180 10.93 7.69 -11.93
C PRO A 180 11.96 7.65 -10.80
N VAL A 181 12.26 6.46 -10.28
CA VAL A 181 13.27 6.30 -9.21
C VAL A 181 14.67 6.62 -9.77
N PRO A 182 15.33 7.71 -9.31
CA PRO A 182 16.67 8.02 -9.75
C PRO A 182 17.69 7.03 -9.15
N THR A 183 18.81 6.83 -9.84
CA THR A 183 19.93 6.02 -9.35
C THR A 183 21.15 6.90 -9.12
N PHE A 184 21.85 6.64 -8.02
CA PHE A 184 23.08 7.36 -7.66
C PHE A 184 24.20 6.36 -7.43
N THR A 185 25.43 6.77 -7.77
CA THR A 185 26.60 5.92 -7.59
C THR A 185 27.20 6.12 -6.20
N THR A 186 27.11 7.36 -5.69
CA THR A 186 27.75 7.74 -4.43
C THR A 186 26.75 8.09 -3.34
N ARG A 187 27.15 7.85 -2.09
CA ARG A 187 26.39 8.19 -0.88
C ARG A 187 26.14 9.69 -0.79
N GLY A 188 27.11 10.51 -1.23
CA GLY A 188 27.00 11.96 -1.27
C GLY A 188 25.89 12.44 -2.20
N GLU A 189 25.86 11.95 -3.45
CA GLU A 189 24.81 12.29 -4.42
C GLU A 189 23.42 11.86 -3.92
N ALA A 190 23.31 10.63 -3.39
CA ALA A 190 22.08 10.13 -2.81
C ALA A 190 21.62 10.99 -1.62
N PHE A 191 22.54 11.37 -0.74
CA PHE A 191 22.27 12.25 0.40
C PHE A 191 21.79 13.63 -0.05
N ASP A 192 22.48 14.24 -1.02
CA ASP A 192 22.11 15.57 -1.54
C ASP A 192 20.72 15.52 -2.19
N HIS A 193 20.40 14.46 -2.93
CA HIS A 193 19.07 14.27 -3.49
C HIS A 193 18.00 14.13 -2.40
N ILE A 194 18.23 13.30 -1.38
CA ILE A 194 17.31 13.15 -0.25
C ILE A 194 17.10 14.49 0.47
N LEU A 195 18.17 15.26 0.68
CA LEU A 195 18.11 16.57 1.33
C LEU A 195 17.34 17.58 0.47
N ALA A 196 17.60 17.62 -0.84
CA ALA A 196 16.94 18.52 -1.78
C ALA A 196 15.46 18.17 -2.00
N ALA A 197 15.14 16.89 -2.21
CA ALA A 197 13.77 16.40 -2.40
C ALA A 197 12.96 16.35 -1.09
N GLY A 198 13.64 16.20 0.04
CA GLY A 198 13.09 16.41 1.38
C GLY A 198 13.03 17.87 1.81
N GLY A 199 13.42 18.80 0.93
CA GLY A 199 13.51 20.25 1.08
C GLY A 199 12.62 21.08 0.13
N ASN A 200 11.61 20.45 -0.50
CA ASN A 200 10.51 21.09 -1.24
C ASN A 200 9.34 20.09 -1.43
N PRO A 201 8.10 20.36 -0.99
CA PRO A 201 7.61 20.56 0.37
C PRO A 201 7.20 19.22 1.03
N ARG A 202 8.07 18.21 1.05
CA ARG A 202 7.70 16.89 1.62
C ARG A 202 8.19 16.72 3.04
N PHE A 203 9.42 16.34 3.33
CA PHE A 203 9.78 16.06 4.74
C PHE A 203 10.00 17.30 5.61
N THR A 204 10.21 18.48 5.03
CA THR A 204 10.25 19.77 5.74
C THR A 204 8.86 20.31 6.10
N GLU A 205 7.89 20.12 5.21
CA GLU A 205 6.51 20.60 5.38
C GLU A 205 5.54 19.42 5.38
N LYS A 206 5.01 19.11 6.57
CA LYS A 206 4.00 18.06 6.71
C LYS A 206 2.85 18.29 5.71
N PRO A 207 2.50 17.30 4.85
CA PRO A 207 1.37 17.46 3.94
C PRO A 207 0.11 17.76 4.76
N PRO A 208 -0.77 18.66 4.27
CA PRO A 208 -2.01 18.95 4.97
C PRO A 208 -2.78 17.65 5.17
N ARG A 209 -3.41 17.50 6.33
CA ARG A 209 -4.29 16.34 6.56
C ARG A 209 -5.37 16.36 5.47
N PRO A 210 -5.51 15.31 4.65
CA PRO A 210 -6.53 15.30 3.62
C PRO A 210 -7.92 15.35 4.26
N SER A 211 -8.87 15.97 3.57
CA SER A 211 -10.27 15.92 4.00
C SER A 211 -10.77 14.47 3.96
N LEU A 212 -11.75 14.17 4.80
CA LEU A 212 -12.52 12.95 4.60
C LEU A 212 -13.25 13.05 3.24
N PRO A 213 -13.44 11.92 2.54
CA PRO A 213 -14.38 11.87 1.43
C PRO A 213 -15.73 12.46 1.87
N GLY A 214 -16.37 13.25 0.99
CA GLY A 214 -17.71 13.77 1.24
C GLY A 214 -18.66 12.62 1.60
N ALA A 215 -19.47 12.83 2.64
CA ALA A 215 -20.29 11.79 3.25
C ALA A 215 -21.27 11.13 2.27
N PHE A 216 -21.43 9.82 2.44
CA PHE A 216 -22.55 9.00 1.95
C PHE A 216 -23.90 9.54 2.42
#